data_AF-A0A2N9HCH9-F1
#
_entry.id   AF-A0A2N9HCH9-F1
#
_cell.length_a   1.000
_cell.length_b   1.000
_cell.length_c   1.000
_cell.angle_alpha   90.00
_cell.angle_beta   90.00
_cell.angle_gamma   90.00
#
_symmetry.space_group_name_H-M   'P 1'
#
loop_
_entity.id
_entity.type
_entity.pdbx_description
1 polymer ?
#
loop_
_entity_poly.entity_id
_entity_poly.type
_entity_poly.pdbx_seq_one_letter_code
_entity_poly.pdbx_strand_id
1 'polypeptide(L)'
;MQDKAAFVANHLRVQNGVVHWEMDFIRLPQDWEMKSVSKFLDLLYSAPSMGQGEDKICWKQAGSKVFQVRSFYSVLSVKDSVRFPWKCIWKSRVPPRVAFFVWTVALGKILTADKL
;
A
#
# COMPACT_ATOMS: atom_id res chain seq x y z
N MET A 1 30.88 8.30 4.52
CA MET A 1 30.26 9.29 3.61
C MET A 1 29.21 8.56 2.80
N GLN A 2 27.95 8.99 2.86
CA GLN A 2 26.87 8.33 2.12
C GLN A 2 26.90 8.79 0.66
N ASP A 3 27.07 7.84 -0.26
CA ASP A 3 27.04 8.11 -1.69
C ASP A 3 25.60 8.40 -2.12
N LYS A 4 25.37 9.61 -2.66
CA LYS A 4 24.05 10.02 -3.15
C LYS A 4 23.73 9.46 -4.53
N ALA A 5 24.69 8.84 -5.21
CA ALA A 5 24.54 8.23 -6.53
C ALA A 5 24.51 6.68 -6.47
N ALA A 6 24.34 6.11 -5.27
CA ALA A 6 24.27 4.65 -5.12
C ALA A 6 23.00 4.08 -5.78
N PHE A 7 23.18 3.02 -6.57
CA PHE A 7 22.11 2.22 -7.15
C PHE A 7 21.80 1.00 -6.27
N VAL A 8 20.60 0.45 -6.39
CA VAL A 8 20.19 -0.79 -5.70
C VAL A 8 21.16 -1.93 -6.01
N ALA A 9 21.65 -2.01 -7.25
CA ALA A 9 22.66 -2.99 -7.68
C ALA A 9 23.98 -2.94 -6.88
N ASN A 10 24.33 -1.79 -6.30
CA ASN A 10 25.56 -1.65 -5.49
C ASN A 10 25.46 -2.38 -4.15
N HIS A 11 24.24 -2.67 -3.69
CA HIS A 11 23.96 -3.37 -2.43
C HIS A 11 23.59 -4.84 -2.65
N LEU A 12 23.94 -5.38 -3.83
CA LEU A 12 23.58 -6.71 -4.25
C LEU A 12 24.80 -7.51 -4.67
N ARG A 13 24.91 -8.73 -4.16
CA ARG A 13 25.87 -9.73 -4.65
C ARG A 13 25.12 -10.93 -5.18
N VAL A 14 25.40 -11.32 -6.42
CA VAL A 14 24.86 -12.56 -6.98
C VAL A 14 25.89 -13.66 -6.78
N GLN A 15 25.56 -14.67 -5.98
CA GLN A 15 26.39 -15.85 -5.77
C GLN A 15 25.60 -17.08 -6.17
N ASN A 16 26.13 -17.88 -7.11
CA ASN A 16 25.48 -19.10 -7.61
C ASN A 16 24.03 -18.89 -8.09
N GLY A 17 23.72 -17.72 -8.65
CA GLY A 17 22.36 -17.36 -9.10
C GLY A 17 21.41 -16.92 -7.98
N VAL A 18 21.85 -16.91 -6.73
CA VAL A 18 21.11 -16.38 -5.58
C VAL A 18 21.54 -14.94 -5.32
N VAL A 19 20.55 -14.07 -5.13
CA VAL A 19 20.77 -12.67 -4.78
C VAL A 19 20.99 -12.56 -3.28
N HIS A 20 22.10 -11.96 -2.86
CA HIS A 20 22.41 -11.64 -1.48
C HIS A 20 22.45 -10.13 -1.30
N TRP A 21 21.75 -9.63 -0.30
CA TRP A 21 21.74 -8.21 0.04
C TRP A 21 22.90 -7.87 0.97
N GLU A 22 23.71 -6.91 0.55
CA GLU A 22 24.79 -6.33 1.35
C GLU A 22 24.32 -4.98 1.90
N MET A 23 23.93 -4.99 3.17
CA MET A 23 23.29 -3.85 3.83
C MET A 23 24.29 -3.16 4.77
N ASP A 24 24.70 -1.96 4.39
CA ASP A 24 25.57 -1.12 5.21
C ASP A 24 24.72 -0.20 6.09
N PHE A 25 24.54 -0.60 7.35
CA PHE A 25 23.86 0.24 8.32
C PHE A 25 24.80 1.32 8.86
N ILE A 26 24.29 2.55 9.04
CA ILE A 26 25.04 3.68 9.64
C ILE A 26 25.49 3.34 11.08
N ARG A 27 24.68 2.56 11.79
CA ARG A 27 24.99 1.94 13.08
C ARG A 27 24.40 0.54 13.13
N LEU A 28 24.93 -0.31 13.99
CA LEU A 28 24.32 -1.61 14.23
C LEU A 28 22.85 -1.45 14.71
N PRO A 29 21.92 -2.28 14.18
CA PRO A 29 20.55 -2.29 14.64
C PRO A 29 20.49 -2.76 16.09
N GLN A 30 19.60 -2.14 16.87
CA GLN A 30 19.37 -2.50 18.26
C GLN A 30 18.38 -3.66 18.35
N ASP A 31 18.34 -4.36 19.49
CA ASP A 31 17.49 -5.55 19.68
C ASP A 31 16.00 -5.27 19.39
N TRP A 32 15.50 -4.09 19.76
CA TRP A 32 14.11 -3.71 19.48
C TRP A 32 13.83 -3.41 17.99
N GLU A 33 14.86 -3.14 17.19
CA GLU A 33 14.75 -2.87 15.75
C GLU A 33 14.85 -4.16 14.92
N MET A 34 15.40 -5.25 15.48
CA MET A 34 15.65 -6.51 14.77
C MET A 34 14.40 -7.11 14.14
N LYS A 35 13.25 -6.99 14.79
CA LYS A 35 11.97 -7.45 14.23
C LYS A 35 11.59 -6.67 12.96
N SER A 36 11.87 -5.37 12.93
CA SER A 36 11.61 -4.51 11.77
C SER A 36 12.61 -4.80 10.64
N VAL A 37 13.89 -4.98 10.98
CA VAL A 37 14.95 -5.35 10.03
C VAL A 37 14.65 -6.70 9.38
N SER A 38 14.25 -7.70 10.17
CA SER A 38 13.86 -9.03 9.65
C SER A 38 12.67 -8.93 8.68
N LYS A 39 11.60 -8.23 9.06
CA LYS A 39 10.45 -8.01 8.15
C LYS A 39 10.84 -7.29 6.87
N PHE A 40 11.76 -6.33 6.97
CA PHE A 40 12.26 -5.61 5.80
C PHE A 40 13.04 -6.55 4.87
N LEU A 41 13.94 -7.37 5.41
CA LEU A 41 14.67 -8.38 4.64
C LEU A 41 13.72 -9.39 4.00
N ASP A 42 12.72 -9.88 4.72
CA ASP A 42 11.71 -10.80 4.16
C ASP A 42 11.01 -10.19 2.94
N LEU A 43 10.61 -8.91 3.04
CA LEU A 43 10.02 -8.19 1.91
C LEU A 43 10.99 -8.05 0.74
N LEU A 44 12.27 -7.82 1.04
CA LEU A 44 13.31 -7.61 0.05
C LEU A 44 13.63 -8.89 -0.72
N TYR A 45 13.71 -10.03 -0.03
CA TYR A 45 13.87 -11.35 -0.64
C TYR A 45 12.60 -11.88 -1.33
N SER A 46 11.42 -11.38 -0.96
CA SER A 46 10.17 -11.72 -1.66
C SER A 46 10.04 -11.09 -3.06
N ALA A 47 10.89 -10.10 -3.40
CA ALA A 47 10.83 -9.42 -4.68
C ALA A 47 11.28 -10.36 -5.81
N PRO A 48 10.46 -10.56 -6.87
CA PRO A 48 10.86 -11.37 -8.01
C PRO A 48 12.07 -10.73 -8.69
N SER A 49 13.03 -11.58 -9.07
CA SER A 49 14.31 -11.31 -9.76
C SER A 49 14.56 -9.83 -10.10
N MET A 50 15.56 -9.25 -9.45
CA MET A 50 16.05 -7.92 -9.80
C MET A 50 16.45 -7.90 -11.27
N GLY A 51 15.76 -7.07 -12.05
CA GLY A 51 16.03 -6.92 -13.47
C GLY A 51 17.41 -6.30 -13.70
N GLN A 52 17.96 -6.47 -14.90
CA GLN A 52 19.17 -5.76 -15.29
C GLN A 52 18.82 -4.35 -15.79
N GLY A 53 19.64 -3.36 -15.40
CA GLY A 53 19.53 -1.97 -15.84
C GLY A 53 19.40 -0.98 -14.68
N GLU A 54 19.04 0.25 -15.02
CA GLU A 54 18.84 1.33 -14.03
C GLU A 54 17.65 1.08 -13.11
N ASP A 55 17.73 1.65 -11.91
CA ASP A 55 16.68 1.58 -10.91
C ASP A 55 15.40 2.29 -11.40
N LYS A 56 14.29 1.56 -11.36
CA LYS A 56 12.98 2.06 -11.79
C LYS A 56 11.92 1.83 -10.73
N ILE A 57 11.16 2.87 -10.42
CA ILE A 57 9.96 2.75 -9.59
C ILE A 57 8.89 2.00 -10.37
N CYS A 58 8.49 0.83 -9.88
CA CYS A 58 7.52 -0.04 -10.54
C CYS A 58 6.24 -0.18 -9.71
N TRP A 59 5.09 -0.03 -10.36
CA TRP A 59 3.78 -0.25 -9.76
C TRP A 59 3.37 -1.72 -9.87
N LYS A 60 3.40 -2.46 -8.75
CA LYS A 60 3.11 -3.91 -8.71
C LYS A 60 1.68 -4.27 -9.15
N GLN A 61 0.72 -3.37 -8.98
CA GLN A 61 -0.71 -3.68 -9.14
C GLN A 61 -1.21 -3.51 -10.59
N ALA A 62 -0.36 -3.10 -11.54
CA ALA A 62 -0.68 -3.08 -12.96
C ALA A 62 0.33 -3.89 -13.75
N GLY A 63 -0.14 -4.67 -14.74
CA GLY A 63 0.73 -5.46 -15.63
C GLY A 63 1.73 -4.60 -16.42
N SER A 64 1.42 -3.33 -16.65
CA SER A 64 2.32 -2.38 -17.31
C SER A 64 3.47 -1.88 -16.43
N LYS A 65 3.46 -2.18 -15.11
CA LYS A 65 4.40 -1.68 -14.10
C LYS A 65 4.47 -0.14 -13.96
N VAL A 66 3.65 0.59 -14.70
CA VAL A 66 3.56 2.06 -14.64
C VAL A 66 2.46 2.46 -13.67
N PHE A 67 2.76 3.44 -12.82
CA PHE A 67 1.76 4.01 -11.92
C PHE A 67 0.66 4.72 -12.72
N GLN A 68 -0.59 4.41 -12.40
CA GLN A 68 -1.74 5.11 -12.93
C GLN A 68 -2.71 5.42 -11.80
N VAL A 69 -3.21 6.65 -11.76
CA VAL A 69 -4.19 7.09 -10.75
C VAL A 69 -5.39 6.14 -10.70
N ARG A 70 -5.90 5.68 -11.86
CA ARG A 70 -7.00 4.70 -11.90
C ARG A 70 -6.66 3.38 -11.22
N SER A 71 -5.43 2.90 -11.38
CA SER A 71 -4.99 1.61 -10.82
C SER A 71 -4.74 1.73 -9.32
N PHE A 72 -4.23 2.88 -8.88
CA PHE A 72 -4.14 3.21 -7.47
C PHE A 72 -5.52 3.21 -6.81
N TYR A 73 -6.49 3.94 -7.36
CA TYR A 73 -7.83 3.97 -6.81
C TYR A 73 -8.53 2.62 -6.91
N SER A 74 -8.34 1.83 -7.97
CA SER A 74 -8.95 0.50 -8.03
C SER A 74 -8.48 -0.41 -6.89
N VAL A 75 -7.21 -0.32 -6.48
CA VAL A 75 -6.67 -1.08 -5.33
C VAL A 75 -7.27 -0.60 -4.02
N LEU A 76 -7.44 0.71 -3.85
CA LEU A 76 -8.08 1.28 -2.66
C LEU A 76 -9.57 0.94 -2.58
N SER A 77 -10.27 0.95 -3.72
CA SER A 77 -11.71 0.74 -3.82
C SER A 77 -12.14 -0.71 -3.60
N VAL A 78 -11.23 -1.70 -3.64
CA VAL A 78 -11.55 -3.12 -3.43
C VAL A 78 -12.15 -3.40 -2.04
N LYS A 79 -12.02 -2.47 -1.08
CA LYS A 79 -12.61 -2.62 0.26
C LYS A 79 -14.08 -2.18 0.39
N ASP A 80 -14.64 -1.47 -0.59
CA ASP A 80 -16.02 -0.96 -0.52
C ASP A 80 -16.97 -1.75 -1.43
N SER A 81 -16.97 -3.08 -1.30
CA SER A 81 -18.03 -3.92 -1.89
C SER A 81 -19.40 -3.76 -1.21
N VAL A 82 -19.50 -2.90 -0.19
CA VAL A 82 -20.80 -2.42 0.28
C VAL A 82 -21.35 -1.48 -0.79
N ARG A 83 -22.15 -2.03 -1.71
CA ARG A 83 -22.95 -1.23 -2.63
C ARG A 83 -23.83 -0.29 -1.82
N PHE A 84 -23.39 0.95 -1.71
CA PHE A 84 -24.11 1.99 -1.00
C PHE A 84 -25.54 2.09 -1.58
N PRO A 85 -26.61 2.00 -0.76
CA PRO A 85 -27.99 1.86 -1.22
C PRO A 85 -28.58 3.20 -1.71
N TRP A 86 -27.84 3.92 -2.55
CA TRP A 86 -28.20 5.26 -3.03
C TRP A 86 -29.58 5.31 -3.69
N LYS A 87 -29.98 4.23 -4.38
CA LYS A 87 -31.30 4.14 -5.02
C LYS A 87 -32.42 4.16 -3.98
N CYS A 88 -32.26 3.45 -2.87
CA CYS A 88 -33.26 3.44 -1.78
C CYS A 88 -33.35 4.80 -1.08
N ILE A 89 -32.25 5.56 -1.05
CA ILE A 89 -32.18 6.87 -0.39
C ILE A 89 -32.72 7.98 -1.30
N TRP A 90 -32.28 8.03 -2.55
CA TRP A 90 -32.56 9.16 -3.47
C TRP A 90 -33.71 8.89 -4.44
N LYS A 91 -34.09 7.63 -4.69
CA LYS A 91 -35.26 7.28 -5.53
C LYS A 91 -36.51 6.91 -4.73
N SER A 92 -36.46 6.93 -3.40
CA SER A 92 -37.67 6.75 -2.60
C SER A 92 -38.46 8.06 -2.51
N ARG A 93 -39.78 7.96 -2.36
CA ARG A 93 -40.67 9.12 -2.14
C ARG A 93 -40.62 9.56 -0.68
N VAL A 94 -39.42 9.76 -0.13
CA VAL A 94 -39.22 10.21 1.26
C VAL A 94 -38.87 11.70 1.29
N PRO A 95 -39.19 12.40 2.39
CA PRO A 95 -38.75 13.78 2.57
C PRO A 95 -37.22 13.91 2.52
N PRO A 96 -36.65 15.02 1.99
CA PRO A 96 -35.21 15.22 1.88
C PRO A 96 -34.45 15.08 3.22
N ARG A 97 -35.08 15.47 4.33
CA ARG A 97 -34.51 15.32 5.68
C ARG A 97 -34.29 13.86 6.06
N VAL A 98 -35.22 12.98 5.68
CA VAL A 98 -35.12 11.53 5.93
C VAL A 98 -34.06 10.92 5.02
N ALA A 99 -34.02 11.29 3.75
CA ALA A 99 -32.96 10.85 2.83
C ALA A 99 -31.56 11.24 3.33
N PHE A 100 -31.39 12.49 3.76
CA PHE A 100 -30.13 13.00 4.32
C PHE A 100 -29.72 12.24 5.58
N PHE A 101 -30.66 12.00 6.50
CA PHE A 101 -30.41 11.23 7.72
C PHE A 101 -30.00 9.79 7.41
N VAL A 102 -30.72 9.09 6.52
CA VAL A 102 -30.36 7.71 6.14
C VAL A 102 -29.02 7.66 5.40
N TRP A 103 -28.67 8.69 4.61
CA TRP A 103 -27.35 8.81 3.99
C TRP A 103 -26.22 8.92 5.03
N THR A 104 -26.38 9.75 6.06
CA THR A 104 -25.38 9.91 7.11
C THR A 104 -25.27 8.67 8.01
N VAL A 105 -26.39 7.99 8.29
CA VAL A 105 -26.40 6.66 8.94
C VAL A 105 -25.61 5.65 8.11
N ALA A 106 -25.93 5.53 6.82
CA ALA A 106 -25.32 4.55 5.93
C ALA A 106 -23.83 4.81 5.67
N LEU A 107 -23.34 6.04 5.89
CA LEU A 107 -21.92 6.39 5.88
C LEU A 107 -21.22 6.17 7.25
N GLY A 108 -21.95 5.75 8.29
CA GLY A 108 -21.40 5.59 9.64
C GLY A 108 -20.95 6.90 10.30
N LYS A 109 -21.49 8.04 9.84
CA LYS A 109 -21.11 9.40 10.28
C LYS A 109 -22.04 9.97 11.37
N ILE A 110 -22.99 9.17 11.86
CA ILE A 110 -23.81 9.55 13.03
C ILE A 110 -23.14 8.97 14.29
N LEU A 111 -22.98 9.82 15.30
CA LEU A 111 -22.57 9.40 16.65
C LEU A 111 -23.73 8.60 17.26
N THR A 112 -23.63 7.28 17.26
CA THR A 112 -24.44 6.43 18.15
C THR A 112 -23.78 6.40 19.53
N ALA A 113 -24.57 6.20 20.59
CA ALA A 113 -24.12 6.26 21.98
C ALA A 113 -22.92 5.34 22.30
N ASP A 114 -22.66 4.33 21.46
CA ASP A 114 -21.52 3.41 21.55
C ASP A 114 -20.16 4.01 21.12
N LYS A 115 -20.10 5.30 20.77
CA LYS A 115 -18.87 6.03 20.40
C LYS A 115 -18.54 7.21 21.34
N LEU A 116 -18.87 7.08 22.63
CA LEU A 116 -18.41 7.96 23.71
C LEU A 116 -17.24 7.32 24.47
#